data_AF-A0A2V8P0B4-F1
#
_entry.id   AF-A0A2V8P0B4-F1
#
_cell.length_a   1.000
_cell.length_b   1.000
_cell.length_c   1.000
_cell.angle_alpha   90.00
_cell.angle_beta   90.00
_cell.angle_gamma   90.00
#
_symmetry.space_group_name_H-M   'P 1'
#
loop_
_entity.id
_entity.type
_entity.pdbx_description
1 polymer ?
#
loop_
_entity_poly.entity_id
_entity_poly.type
_entity_poly.pdbx_seq_one_letter_code
_entity_poly.pdbx_strand_id
1 'polypeptide(L)'
;MNHRFLASIGALTVVSVVVLLTPVLISGQARSPTPKTWTVPRTPDGKPDLQGTWTNATVTPLERPRDLAAKEFFTEKEAAEFEKQAVYDANG
;
A
#
# COMPACT_ATOMS: atom_id res chain seq x y z
N MET A 1 19.98 60.02 -3.52
CA MET A 1 19.19 59.56 -2.36
C MET A 1 18.31 58.38 -2.78
N ASN A 2 18.87 57.31 -3.39
CA ASN A 2 18.04 56.36 -4.17
C ASN A 2 18.35 54.88 -3.84
N HIS A 3 19.41 54.61 -3.05
CA HIS A 3 19.89 53.27 -2.71
C HIS A 3 19.21 52.74 -1.43
N ARG A 4 18.81 53.66 -0.53
CA ARG A 4 18.12 53.34 0.72
C ARG A 4 16.67 52.88 0.50
N PHE A 5 16.03 53.37 -0.57
CA PHE A 5 14.67 53.00 -0.97
C PHE A 5 14.61 51.63 -1.68
N LEU A 6 15.63 51.29 -2.48
CA LEU A 6 15.71 49.98 -3.14
C LEU A 6 16.05 48.87 -2.14
N ALA A 7 16.89 49.16 -1.14
CA ALA A 7 17.23 48.21 -0.08
C ALA A 7 16.05 47.86 0.85
N SER A 8 15.17 48.83 1.16
CA SER A 8 14.00 48.60 2.01
C SER A 8 12.88 47.83 1.32
N ILE A 9 12.67 48.04 0.01
CA ILE A 9 11.72 47.25 -0.79
C ILE A 9 12.20 45.79 -0.92
N GLY A 10 13.50 45.56 -1.14
CA GLY A 10 14.08 44.21 -1.19
C GLY A 10 13.99 43.46 0.15
N ALA A 11 14.10 44.17 1.27
CA ALA A 11 13.92 43.56 2.59
C ALA A 11 12.45 43.18 2.87
N LEU A 12 11.49 44.01 2.45
CA LEU A 12 10.06 43.74 2.61
C LEU A 12 9.57 42.57 1.75
N THR A 13 10.10 42.40 0.54
CA THR A 13 9.75 41.26 -0.32
C THR A 13 10.26 39.94 0.23
N VAL A 14 11.49 39.90 0.77
CA VAL A 14 12.05 38.70 1.41
C VAL A 14 11.23 38.29 2.63
N VAL A 15 10.85 39.24 3.49
CA VAL A 15 10.00 38.96 4.66
C VAL A 15 8.62 38.46 4.23
N SER A 16 8.03 39.05 3.19
CA SER A 16 6.73 38.61 2.67
C SER A 16 6.81 37.20 2.11
N VAL A 17 7.86 36.86 1.35
CA VAL A 17 8.07 35.49 0.84
C VAL A 17 8.23 34.47 1.97
N VAL A 18 8.99 34.81 3.02
CA VAL A 18 9.15 33.95 4.19
C VAL A 18 7.81 33.74 4.92
N VAL A 19 7.01 34.80 5.11
CA VAL A 19 5.69 34.71 5.74
C VAL A 19 4.72 33.88 4.89
N LEU A 20 4.70 34.05 3.57
CA LEU A 20 3.85 33.26 2.67
C LEU A 20 4.26 31.78 2.57
N LEU A 21 5.49 31.42 2.92
CA LEU A 21 5.98 30.03 2.93
C LEU A 21 5.68 29.27 4.23
N THR A 22 5.27 29.96 5.30
CA THR A 22 4.94 29.32 6.58
C THR A 22 3.75 28.34 6.57
N PRO A 23 2.63 28.54 5.85
CA PRO A 23 1.51 27.60 5.88
C PRO A 23 1.80 26.25 5.20
N VAL A 24 2.80 26.17 4.32
CA VAL A 24 3.18 24.92 3.62
C VAL A 24 3.74 23.88 4.61
N LEU A 25 4.41 24.33 5.67
CA LEU A 25 5.04 23.44 6.65
C LEU A 25 4.04 22.79 7.62
N ILE A 26 2.85 23.36 7.79
CA ILE A 26 1.83 22.85 8.72
C ILE A 26 1.04 21.68 8.12
N SER A 27 0.90 21.64 6.80
CA SER A 27 0.12 20.59 6.10
C SER A 27 0.78 19.20 6.17
N GLY A 28 2.10 19.12 6.38
CA GLY A 28 2.84 17.86 6.56
C GLY A 28 2.88 17.33 7.99
N GLN A 29 2.42 18.11 8.97
CA GLN A 29 2.40 17.74 10.40
C GLN A 29 1.02 17.24 10.84
N ALA A 30 0.09 17.03 9.91
CA ALA A 30 -1.21 16.45 10.23
C ALA A 30 -0.99 15.06 10.86
N ARG A 31 -1.43 14.92 12.13
CA ARG A 31 -1.42 13.64 12.83
C ARG A 31 -2.12 12.62 11.95
N SER A 32 -1.40 11.57 11.56
CA SER A 32 -2.03 10.47 10.81
C SER A 32 -3.25 10.01 11.61
N PRO A 33 -4.41 9.81 10.97
CA PRO A 33 -5.59 9.32 11.66
C PRO A 33 -5.19 8.06 12.42
N THR A 34 -5.45 8.01 13.72
CA THR A 34 -5.21 6.82 14.51
C THR A 34 -5.93 5.67 13.82
N PRO A 35 -5.23 4.57 13.47
CA PRO A 35 -5.88 3.45 12.81
C PRO A 35 -7.04 3.00 13.68
N LYS A 36 -8.23 2.91 13.09
CA LYS A 36 -9.41 2.42 13.82
C LYS A 36 -9.06 1.02 14.33
N THR A 37 -9.20 0.80 15.63
CA THR A 37 -9.04 -0.52 16.22
C THR A 37 -10.12 -1.43 15.64
N TRP A 38 -9.72 -2.38 14.79
CA TRP A 38 -10.64 -3.36 14.23
C TRP A 38 -11.25 -4.20 15.35
N THR A 39 -12.58 -4.32 15.36
CA THR A 39 -13.31 -5.17 16.30
C THR A 39 -13.94 -6.32 15.54
N VAL A 40 -13.73 -7.55 16.00
CA VAL A 40 -14.26 -8.76 15.38
C VAL A 40 -15.80 -8.74 15.48
N PRO A 41 -16.55 -8.74 14.36
CA PRO A 41 -18.00 -8.83 14.40
C PRO A 41 -18.42 -10.15 15.03
N ARG A 42 -19.57 -10.16 15.73
CA ARG A 42 -20.05 -11.35 16.43
C ARG A 42 -21.49 -11.67 16.09
N THR A 43 -21.81 -12.95 16.06
CA THR A 43 -23.17 -13.48 15.95
C THR A 43 -23.97 -13.23 17.24
N PRO A 44 -25.31 -13.37 17.23
CA PRO A 44 -26.13 -13.20 18.44
C PRO A 44 -25.77 -14.13 19.62
N ASP A 45 -25.21 -15.30 19.34
CA ASP A 45 -24.68 -16.25 20.32
C ASP A 45 -23.22 -15.96 20.74
N GLY A 46 -22.65 -14.84 20.28
CA GLY A 46 -21.38 -14.29 20.75
C GLY A 46 -20.13 -14.91 20.12
N LYS A 47 -20.27 -15.73 19.08
CA LYS A 47 -19.14 -16.28 18.30
C LYS A 47 -18.64 -15.25 17.29
N PRO A 48 -17.38 -15.33 16.84
CA PRO A 48 -16.91 -14.55 15.70
C PRO A 48 -17.80 -14.81 14.47
N ASP A 49 -18.24 -13.73 13.83
CA ASP A 49 -18.96 -13.81 12.57
C ASP A 49 -17.96 -14.01 11.44
N LEU A 50 -17.98 -15.21 10.84
CA LEU A 50 -17.12 -15.62 9.73
C LEU A 50 -17.87 -15.62 8.39
N GLN A 51 -19.01 -14.91 8.29
CA GLN A 51 -19.76 -14.82 7.05
C GLN A 51 -19.02 -13.98 6.00
N GLY A 52 -19.20 -14.31 4.73
CA GLY A 52 -18.55 -13.64 3.60
C GLY A 52 -18.31 -14.59 2.43
N THR A 53 -17.60 -14.09 1.40
CA THR A 53 -17.18 -14.92 0.28
C THR A 53 -15.86 -15.60 0.61
N TRP A 54 -15.89 -16.92 0.70
CA TRP A 54 -14.71 -17.76 0.88
C TRP A 54 -14.31 -18.37 -0.47
N THR A 55 -13.02 -18.47 -0.70
CA THR A 55 -12.45 -19.19 -1.85
C THR A 55 -11.46 -20.23 -1.35
N ASN A 56 -11.40 -21.36 -2.04
CA ASN A 56 -10.39 -22.40 -1.86
C ASN A 56 -9.35 -22.39 -2.99
N ALA A 57 -9.27 -21.29 -3.75
CA ALA A 57 -8.32 -21.15 -4.85
C ALA A 57 -6.88 -21.31 -4.35
N THR A 58 -6.17 -22.26 -4.95
CA THR A 58 -4.77 -22.55 -4.69
C THR A 58 -4.05 -22.73 -6.01
N VAL A 59 -2.81 -22.25 -6.07
CA VAL A 59 -1.91 -22.49 -7.21
C VAL A 59 -1.36 -23.92 -7.17
N THR A 60 -1.16 -24.45 -5.97
CA THR A 60 -0.59 -25.79 -5.77
C THR A 60 -1.71 -26.82 -5.78
N PRO A 61 -1.75 -27.75 -6.74
CA PRO A 61 -2.75 -28.82 -6.77
C PRO A 61 -2.54 -29.78 -5.59
N LEU A 62 -3.61 -30.46 -5.19
CA LEU A 62 -3.57 -31.41 -4.07
C LEU A 62 -2.65 -32.61 -4.36
N GLU A 63 -2.67 -33.10 -5.61
CA GLU A 63 -1.81 -34.16 -6.09
C GLU A 63 -0.70 -33.61 -6.98
N ARG A 64 0.48 -34.24 -6.95
CA ARG A 64 1.58 -33.86 -7.83
C ARG A 64 1.19 -34.14 -9.30
N PRO A 65 1.30 -33.15 -10.20
CA PRO A 65 1.07 -33.37 -11.63
C PRO A 65 1.97 -34.46 -12.18
N ARG A 66 1.43 -35.32 -13.06
CA ARG A 66 2.15 -36.47 -13.63
C ARG A 66 3.42 -36.05 -14.36
N ASP A 67 3.37 -34.93 -15.07
CA ASP A 67 4.52 -34.39 -15.82
C ASP A 67 5.66 -33.91 -14.92
N LEU A 68 5.38 -33.70 -13.63
CA LEU A 68 6.35 -33.32 -12.61
C LEU A 68 6.77 -34.50 -11.72
N ALA A 69 6.32 -35.73 -11.99
CA ALA A 69 6.54 -36.87 -11.10
C ALA A 69 8.03 -37.16 -10.83
N ALA A 70 8.89 -36.99 -11.84
CA ALA A 70 10.34 -37.19 -11.73
C ALA A 70 11.10 -35.91 -11.35
N LYS A 71 10.42 -34.77 -11.20
CA LYS A 71 11.04 -33.48 -10.90
C LYS A 71 10.82 -33.10 -9.44
N GLU A 72 11.87 -33.28 -8.64
CA GLU A 72 11.79 -33.04 -7.19
C GLU A 72 11.74 -31.55 -6.83
N PHE A 73 12.47 -30.71 -7.58
CA PHE A 73 12.59 -29.28 -7.29
C PHE A 73 12.46 -28.44 -8.55
N PHE A 74 11.85 -27.26 -8.38
CA PHE A 74 11.93 -26.18 -9.35
C PHE A 74 13.13 -25.29 -9.06
N THR A 75 13.70 -24.73 -10.12
CA THR A 75 14.47 -23.49 -10.01
C THR A 75 13.51 -22.32 -9.74
N GLU A 76 14.01 -21.21 -9.21
CA GLU A 76 13.19 -20.02 -8.93
C GLU A 76 12.41 -19.54 -10.15
N LYS A 77 13.06 -19.57 -11.32
CA LYS A 77 12.44 -19.17 -12.59
C LYS A 77 11.25 -20.07 -12.94
N GLU A 78 11.42 -21.39 -12.81
CA GLU A 78 10.38 -22.36 -13.15
C GLU A 78 9.19 -22.27 -12.18
N ALA A 79 9.45 -22.04 -10.89
CA ALA A 79 8.40 -21.80 -9.91
C ALA A 79 7.57 -20.56 -10.27
N ALA A 80 8.23 -19.45 -10.65
CA ALA A 80 7.54 -18.23 -11.06
C ALA A 80 6.72 -18.40 -12.35
N GLU A 81 7.19 -19.22 -13.30
CA GLU A 81 6.44 -19.56 -14.50
C GLU A 81 5.23 -20.46 -14.19
N PHE A 82 5.41 -21.46 -13.31
CA PHE A 82 4.34 -22.33 -12.85
C PHE A 82 3.22 -21.55 -12.15
N GLU A 83 3.57 -20.62 -11.25
CA GLU A 83 2.60 -19.77 -10.56
C GLU A 83 1.79 -18.92 -11.53
N LYS A 84 2.45 -18.30 -12.53
CA LYS A 84 1.76 -17.51 -13.56
C LYS A 84 0.78 -18.35 -14.36
N GLN A 85 1.19 -19.54 -14.77
CA GLN A 85 0.33 -20.44 -15.55
C GLN A 85 -0.87 -20.90 -14.72
N ALA A 86 -0.64 -21.32 -13.46
CA ALA A 86 -1.72 -21.75 -12.58
C ALA A 86 -2.75 -20.65 -12.31
N VAL A 87 -2.30 -19.39 -12.16
CA VAL A 87 -3.21 -18.25 -12.02
C VAL A 87 -3.99 -17.98 -13.31
N TYR A 88 -3.37 -18.12 -14.48
CA TYR A 88 -4.07 -18.00 -15.76
C TYR A 88 -5.16 -19.07 -15.88
N ASP A 89 -4.82 -20.33 -15.61
CA ASP A 89 -5.74 -21.47 -15.70
C ASP A 89 -6.90 -21.36 -14.68
N ALA A 90 -6.64 -20.81 -13.49
CA ALA A 90 -7.67 -20.62 -12.46
C ALA A 90 -8.65 -19.47 -12.76
N ASN A 91 -8.29 -18.54 -13.65
CA ASN A 91 -9.11 -17.39 -14.02
C ASN A 91 -9.64 -17.45 -15.48
N GLY A 92 -9.30 -18.51 -16.22
CA GLY A 92 -9.70 -18.75 -17.61
C GLY A 92 -11.03 -19.48 -17.76
#